data_AF-A0A550CX68-F1
#
_entry.id   AF-A0A550CX68-F1
#
_cell.length_a   1.000
_cell.length_b   1.000
_cell.length_c   1.000
_cell.angle_alpha   90.00
_cell.angle_beta   90.00
_cell.angle_gamma   90.00
#
_symmetry.space_group_name_H-M   'P 1'
#
loop_
_entity.id
_entity.type
_entity.pdbx_description
1 polymer ?
#
loop_
_entity_poly.entity_id
_entity_poly.type
_entity_poly.pdbx_seq_one_letter_code
_entity_poly.pdbx_strand_id
1 'polypeptide(L)'
;MAYPDTTTNNVGYSGATASYDHSPLRKGLYTLLLLLSLTLFGLTVTRIVLTESIYPRGYYDRVIAELLATTILTVPWTLYALNSLRRRVDRGFGRSFSHELITLAILWILWLVGAAVATAHWTDLYSCWYLSSCRILTAITAIAWSGFGVITALLIASAVLGRMKGGFGRPMHAQYSTHGAPYEGARTTNTAKHAEAGEPHVRAQV
;
A
#
# COMPACT_ATOMS: atom_id res chain seq x y z
N MET A 1 26.79 55.10 -12.76
CA MET A 1 25.73 54.60 -11.85
C MET A 1 25.80 53.08 -11.92
N ALA A 2 26.53 52.45 -11.00
CA ALA A 2 26.89 51.04 -11.05
C ALA A 2 26.03 50.25 -10.04
N TYR A 3 25.43 49.15 -10.49
CA TYR A 3 24.60 48.28 -9.66
C TYR A 3 25.52 47.35 -8.86
N PRO A 4 25.35 47.22 -7.53
CA PRO A 4 26.19 46.31 -6.74
C PRO A 4 25.84 44.86 -7.04
N ASP A 5 26.82 44.12 -7.54
CA ASP A 5 26.77 42.66 -7.70
C ASP A 5 26.53 42.00 -6.35
N THR A 6 25.33 41.45 -6.19
CA THR A 6 24.96 40.68 -5.01
C THR A 6 25.56 39.29 -5.20
N THR A 7 26.81 39.13 -4.74
CA THR A 7 27.53 37.87 -4.67
C THR A 7 26.78 36.95 -3.69
N THR A 8 25.87 36.15 -4.24
CA THR A 8 25.19 35.07 -3.53
C THR A 8 26.22 34.00 -3.20
N ASN A 9 26.67 34.02 -1.94
CA ASN A 9 27.45 32.95 -1.33
C ASN A 9 26.61 31.66 -1.35
N ASN A 10 26.85 30.83 -2.36
CA ASN A 10 26.38 29.46 -2.41
C ASN A 10 27.11 28.66 -1.34
N VAL A 11 26.63 28.76 -0.10
CA VAL A 11 27.02 27.85 0.97
C VAL A 11 26.45 26.50 0.60
N GLY A 12 27.30 25.68 -0.04
CA GLY A 12 27.02 24.30 -0.37
C GLY A 12 26.85 23.49 0.91
N TYR A 13 25.65 23.54 1.48
CA TYR A 13 25.23 22.58 2.49
C TYR A 13 25.18 21.20 1.81
N SER A 14 26.30 20.46 1.87
CA SER A 14 26.29 18.99 1.83
C SER A 14 25.63 18.46 3.11
N GLY A 15 24.39 18.88 3.34
CA GLY A 15 23.50 18.17 4.21
C GLY A 15 23.26 16.84 3.53
N ALA A 16 23.81 15.75 4.09
CA ALA A 16 23.31 14.43 3.80
C ALA A 16 21.81 14.48 4.09
N THR A 17 21.01 14.69 3.04
CA THR A 17 19.56 14.57 3.12
C THR A 17 19.34 13.12 3.46
N ALA A 18 19.22 12.81 4.75
CA ALA A 18 18.67 11.55 5.22
C ALA A 18 17.31 11.48 4.54
N SER A 19 17.29 10.83 3.38
CA SER A 19 16.11 10.63 2.56
C SER A 19 15.28 9.66 3.38
N TYR A 20 14.52 10.23 4.32
CA TYR A 20 13.51 9.54 5.09
C TYR A 20 12.44 9.18 4.08
N ASP A 21 12.70 8.05 3.42
CA ASP A 21 11.84 7.48 2.42
C ASP A 21 10.52 7.22 3.14
N HIS A 22 9.54 8.09 2.95
CA HIS A 22 8.31 8.10 3.74
C HIS A 22 7.49 6.84 3.45
N SER A 23 7.87 5.72 4.06
CA SER A 23 7.10 4.91 4.99
C SER A 23 7.67 3.47 5.03
N PRO A 24 8.89 3.25 5.56
CA PRO A 24 9.44 1.90 5.74
C PRO A 24 8.50 1.06 6.60
N LEU A 25 7.80 1.69 7.55
CA LEU A 25 6.77 1.07 8.37
C LEU A 25 5.63 0.51 7.52
N ARG A 26 5.12 1.26 6.53
CA ARG A 26 4.05 0.77 5.66
C ARG A 26 4.50 -0.36 4.75
N LYS A 27 5.70 -0.24 4.15
CA LYS A 27 6.32 -1.32 3.38
C LYS A 27 6.45 -2.59 4.24
N GLY A 28 6.98 -2.44 5.47
CA GLY A 28 7.14 -3.53 6.43
C GLY A 28 5.81 -4.18 6.83
N LEU A 29 4.77 -3.40 7.11
CA LEU A 29 3.44 -3.91 7.44
C LEU A 29 2.82 -4.71 6.29
N TYR A 30 2.96 -4.26 5.03
CA TYR A 30 2.51 -5.03 3.87
C TYR A 30 3.31 -6.31 3.67
N THR A 31 4.63 -6.27 3.86
CA THR A 31 5.48 -7.47 3.80
C THR A 31 5.10 -8.46 4.89
N LEU A 32 4.88 -8.00 6.12
CA LEU A 32 4.41 -8.84 7.22
C LEU A 32 3.04 -9.46 6.91
N LEU A 33 2.10 -8.66 6.40
CA LEU A 33 0.78 -9.16 6.00
C LEU A 33 0.86 -10.22 4.90
N LEU A 34 1.75 -10.05 3.93
CA LEU A 34 2.00 -11.04 2.87
C LEU A 34 2.55 -12.35 3.47
N LEU A 35 3.51 -12.29 4.38
CA LEU A 35 4.06 -13.47 5.05
C LEU A 35 3.01 -14.18 5.91
N LEU A 36 2.21 -13.44 6.68
CA LEU A 36 1.09 -14.00 7.44
C LEU A 36 0.04 -14.65 6.53
N SER A 37 -0.26 -14.04 5.38
CA SER A 37 -1.21 -14.59 4.42
C SER A 37 -0.69 -15.88 3.77
N LEU A 38 0.60 -15.94 3.40
CA LEU A 38 1.21 -17.13 2.81
C LEU A 38 1.32 -18.28 3.81
N THR A 39 1.68 -17.97 5.06
CA THR A 39 1.74 -18.98 6.13
C THR A 39 0.34 -19.52 6.46
N LEU A 40 -0.67 -18.65 6.55
CA LEU A 40 -2.06 -19.07 6.76
C LEU A 40 -2.56 -19.91 5.58
N PHE A 41 -2.28 -19.50 4.33
CA PHE A 41 -2.61 -20.28 3.14
C PHE A 41 -1.98 -21.68 3.20
N GLY A 42 -0.68 -21.78 3.48
CA GLY A 42 0.00 -23.07 3.63
C GLY A 42 -0.63 -23.97 4.70
N LEU A 43 -0.90 -23.42 5.89
CA LEU A 43 -1.53 -24.16 6.98
C LEU A 43 -2.96 -24.64 6.64
N THR A 44 -3.75 -23.81 5.96
CA THR A 44 -5.10 -24.20 5.52
C THR A 44 -5.06 -25.33 4.49
N VAL A 45 -4.13 -25.28 3.52
CA VAL A 45 -3.93 -26.35 2.54
C VAL A 45 -3.49 -27.65 3.22
N THR A 46 -2.51 -27.58 4.12
CA THR A 46 -2.07 -28.76 4.89
C THR A 46 -3.23 -29.38 5.67
N ARG A 47 -4.10 -28.56 6.27
CA ARG A 47 -5.27 -29.05 6.99
C ARG A 47 -6.25 -29.75 6.06
N ILE A 48 -6.51 -29.22 4.86
CA ILE A 48 -7.41 -29.82 3.87
C ILE A 48 -6.92 -31.21 3.45
N VAL A 49 -5.63 -31.33 3.11
CA VAL A 49 -5.02 -32.61 2.71
C VAL A 49 -5.11 -33.63 3.84
N LEU A 50 -4.87 -33.20 5.09
CA LEU A 50 -5.00 -34.08 6.25
C LEU A 50 -6.44 -34.53 6.46
N THR A 51 -7.43 -33.62 6.36
CA THR A 51 -8.84 -33.97 6.55
C THR A 51 -9.37 -34.92 5.48
N GLU A 52 -8.92 -34.77 4.22
CA GLU A 52 -9.32 -35.63 3.12
C GLU A 52 -8.85 -37.07 3.33
N SER A 53 -7.67 -37.26 3.92
CA SER A 53 -7.15 -38.60 4.24
C SER A 53 -7.97 -39.35 5.30
N ILE A 54 -8.63 -38.62 6.22
CA ILE A 54 -9.37 -39.21 7.35
C ILE A 54 -10.84 -39.41 6.99
N TYR A 55 -11.45 -38.46 6.27
CA TYR A 55 -12.88 -38.47 5.96
C TYR A 55 -13.14 -38.42 4.44
N PRO A 56 -13.05 -39.56 3.72
CA PRO A 56 -13.19 -39.60 2.26
C PRO A 56 -14.60 -39.25 1.74
N ARG A 57 -15.57 -38.99 2.61
CA ARG A 57 -16.97 -38.65 2.26
C ARG A 57 -17.30 -37.15 2.35
N GLY A 58 -16.29 -36.27 2.23
CA GLY A 58 -16.52 -34.87 1.85
C GLY A 58 -16.97 -33.93 2.97
N TYR A 59 -16.55 -34.15 4.21
CA TYR A 59 -16.75 -33.12 5.26
C TYR A 59 -15.72 -32.00 5.06
N TYR A 60 -16.19 -30.86 4.56
CA TYR A 60 -15.38 -29.65 4.45
C TYR A 60 -15.71 -28.68 5.59
N ASP A 61 -14.70 -28.19 6.29
CA ASP A 61 -14.87 -27.17 7.33
C ASP A 61 -15.04 -25.80 6.67
N ARG A 62 -16.26 -25.24 6.78
CA ARG A 62 -16.63 -23.95 6.19
C ARG A 62 -15.68 -22.82 6.63
N VAL A 63 -15.20 -22.88 7.88
CA VAL A 63 -14.31 -21.86 8.44
C VAL A 63 -12.95 -21.87 7.73
N ILE A 64 -12.43 -23.05 7.38
CA ILE A 64 -11.19 -23.16 6.61
C ILE A 64 -11.40 -22.57 5.21
N ALA A 65 -12.55 -22.84 4.57
CA ALA A 65 -12.87 -22.32 3.24
C ALA A 65 -12.83 -20.79 3.21
N GLU A 66 -13.42 -20.16 4.23
CA GLU A 66 -13.48 -18.70 4.37
C GLU A 66 -12.09 -18.08 4.59
N LEU A 67 -11.26 -18.68 5.45
CA LEU A 67 -9.88 -18.23 5.67
C LEU A 67 -9.02 -18.44 4.41
N LEU A 68 -9.19 -19.55 3.71
CA LEU A 68 -8.52 -19.82 2.44
C LEU A 68 -8.88 -18.75 1.39
N ALA A 69 -10.17 -18.46 1.21
CA ALA A 69 -10.63 -17.42 0.29
C ALA A 69 -10.07 -16.04 0.67
N THR A 70 -10.03 -15.73 1.96
CA THR A 70 -9.47 -14.47 2.48
C THR A 70 -7.98 -14.33 2.17
N THR A 71 -7.19 -15.40 2.36
CA THR A 71 -5.75 -15.37 2.01
C THR A 71 -5.51 -15.27 0.50
N ILE A 72 -6.30 -15.96 -0.32
CA ILE A 72 -6.25 -15.88 -1.79
C ILE A 72 -6.53 -14.46 -2.27
N LEU A 73 -7.44 -13.72 -1.63
CA LEU A 73 -7.69 -12.30 -1.95
C LEU A 73 -6.58 -11.37 -1.42
N THR A 74 -6.04 -11.67 -0.25
CA THR A 74 -5.02 -10.83 0.40
C THR A 74 -3.67 -10.88 -0.32
N VAL A 75 -3.27 -12.03 -0.87
CA VAL A 75 -1.95 -12.19 -1.53
C VAL A 75 -1.80 -11.32 -2.79
N PRO A 76 -2.70 -11.36 -3.79
CA PRO A 76 -2.61 -10.47 -4.96
C PRO A 76 -2.70 -9.00 -4.58
N TRP A 77 -3.54 -8.67 -3.59
CA TRP A 77 -3.67 -7.29 -3.11
C TRP A 77 -2.36 -6.76 -2.49
N THR A 78 -1.74 -7.53 -1.60
CA THR A 78 -0.48 -7.14 -0.97
C THR A 78 0.65 -7.04 -1.97
N LEU A 79 0.71 -7.93 -2.97
CA LEU A 79 1.65 -7.82 -4.09
C LEU A 79 1.40 -6.57 -4.95
N TYR A 80 0.13 -6.28 -5.25
CA TYR A 80 -0.26 -5.06 -5.96
C TYR A 80 0.15 -3.81 -5.18
N ALA A 81 -0.10 -3.77 -3.88
CA ALA A 81 0.29 -2.67 -2.99
C ALA A 81 1.82 -2.52 -2.94
N LEU A 82 2.58 -3.60 -2.75
CA LEU A 82 4.04 -3.54 -2.74
C LEU A 82 4.63 -3.07 -4.08
N ASN A 83 4.09 -3.57 -5.20
CA ASN A 83 4.51 -3.13 -6.54
C ASN A 83 4.13 -1.67 -6.80
N SER A 84 2.99 -1.21 -6.29
CA SER A 84 2.58 0.19 -6.40
C SER A 84 3.47 1.13 -5.59
N LEU A 85 3.98 0.68 -4.44
CA LEU A 85 4.96 1.42 -3.63
C LEU A 85 6.35 1.43 -4.27
N ARG A 86 6.74 0.37 -4.99
CA ARG A 86 8.05 0.29 -5.66
C ARG A 86 8.11 1.17 -6.90
N ARG A 87 7.05 1.14 -7.71
CA ARG A 87 6.92 1.96 -8.91
C ARG A 87 6.36 3.32 -8.49
N ARG A 88 7.23 4.28 -8.14
CA ARG A 88 6.90 5.71 -7.95
C ARG A 88 6.34 6.31 -9.25
N VAL A 89 5.16 5.86 -9.67
CA VAL A 89 4.56 6.20 -10.94
C VAL A 89 3.40 7.13 -10.62
N ASP A 90 3.64 8.41 -10.85
CA ASP A 90 2.81 9.54 -10.43
C ASP A 90 1.54 9.75 -11.27
N ARG A 91 1.30 8.94 -12.31
CA ARG A 91 0.16 9.14 -13.22
C ARG A 91 -0.50 7.81 -13.59
N GLY A 92 -1.63 7.49 -12.94
CA GLY A 92 -2.47 6.34 -13.29
C GLY A 92 -3.80 6.31 -12.54
N PHE A 93 -4.87 5.96 -13.26
CA PHE A 93 -6.22 5.75 -12.73
C PHE A 93 -6.21 4.54 -11.76
N GLY A 94 -6.79 4.68 -10.56
CA GLY A 94 -6.85 3.60 -9.56
C GLY A 94 -5.82 3.66 -8.41
N ARG A 95 -5.02 4.72 -8.30
CA ARG A 95 -4.10 4.95 -7.15
C ARG A 95 -4.56 6.04 -6.19
N SER A 96 -5.86 6.30 -6.12
CA SER A 96 -6.40 7.19 -5.10
C SER A 96 -6.24 6.57 -3.71
N PHE A 97 -5.94 7.42 -2.73
CA PHE A 97 -5.83 7.00 -1.34
C PHE A 97 -7.14 6.35 -0.82
N SER A 98 -8.29 6.80 -1.35
CA SER A 98 -9.59 6.17 -1.09
C SER A 98 -9.66 4.71 -1.52
N HIS A 99 -9.13 4.34 -2.69
CA HIS A 99 -9.21 2.97 -3.20
C HIS A 99 -8.46 2.00 -2.28
N GLU A 100 -7.27 2.38 -1.83
CA GLU A 100 -6.51 1.61 -0.86
C GLU A 100 -7.27 1.44 0.46
N LEU A 101 -7.86 2.52 0.98
CA LEU A 101 -8.62 2.48 2.24
C LEU A 101 -9.86 1.58 2.13
N ILE A 102 -10.59 1.65 1.02
CA ILE A 102 -11.78 0.82 0.76
C ILE A 102 -11.37 -0.66 0.70
N THR A 103 -10.33 -1.01 -0.06
CA THR A 103 -9.90 -2.40 -0.15
C THR A 103 -9.33 -2.91 1.17
N LEU A 104 -8.59 -2.09 1.92
CA LEU A 104 -8.14 -2.44 3.28
C LEU A 104 -9.32 -2.65 4.23
N ALA A 105 -10.38 -1.85 4.14
CA ALA A 105 -11.59 -2.03 4.95
C ALA A 105 -12.33 -3.34 4.62
N ILE A 106 -12.43 -3.70 3.34
CA ILE A 106 -13.03 -4.99 2.93
C ILE A 106 -12.20 -6.16 3.49
N LEU A 107 -10.88 -6.12 3.31
CA LEU A 107 -9.99 -7.13 3.87
C LEU A 107 -10.07 -7.18 5.39
N TRP A 108 -10.17 -6.03 6.05
CA TRP A 108 -10.32 -5.94 7.51
C TRP A 108 -11.56 -6.70 7.99
N ILE A 109 -12.71 -6.54 7.33
CA ILE A 109 -13.94 -7.28 7.66
C ILE A 109 -13.75 -8.78 7.42
N LEU A 110 -13.18 -9.19 6.28
CA LEU A 110 -12.95 -10.60 5.97
C LEU A 110 -12.05 -11.29 7.01
N TRP A 111 -10.95 -10.64 7.41
CA TRP A 111 -10.04 -11.16 8.44
C TRP A 111 -10.70 -11.18 9.83
N LEU A 112 -11.51 -10.17 10.18
CA LEU A 112 -12.23 -10.13 11.44
C LEU A 112 -13.26 -11.26 11.54
N VAL A 113 -14.09 -11.44 10.52
CA VAL A 113 -15.12 -12.50 10.48
C VAL A 113 -14.45 -13.87 10.53
N GLY A 114 -13.40 -14.10 9.73
CA GLY A 114 -12.65 -15.35 9.76
C GLY A 114 -12.06 -15.67 11.14
N ALA A 115 -11.47 -14.69 11.82
CA ALA A 115 -10.92 -14.87 13.16
C ALA A 115 -12.01 -15.09 14.24
N ALA A 116 -13.11 -14.35 14.16
CA ALA A 116 -14.23 -14.46 15.09
C ALA A 116 -14.96 -15.82 14.96
N VAL A 117 -15.22 -16.26 13.73
CA VAL A 117 -15.86 -17.56 13.47
C VAL A 117 -14.93 -18.71 13.88
N ALA A 118 -13.63 -18.61 13.59
CA ALA A 118 -12.64 -19.61 14.03
C ALA A 118 -12.58 -19.76 15.55
N THR A 119 -12.62 -18.65 16.29
CA THR A 119 -12.63 -18.68 17.76
C THR A 119 -13.96 -19.19 18.34
N ALA A 120 -15.09 -18.85 17.72
CA ALA A 120 -16.40 -19.34 18.15
C ALA A 120 -16.61 -20.83 17.85
N HIS A 121 -16.04 -21.34 16.77
CA HIS A 121 -16.20 -22.75 16.38
C HIS A 121 -15.30 -23.69 17.20
N TRP A 122 -14.15 -23.21 17.65
CA TRP A 122 -13.19 -23.98 18.43
C TRP A 122 -12.98 -23.30 19.79
N THR A 123 -13.89 -23.52 20.75
CA THR A 123 -13.84 -22.84 22.06
C THR A 123 -12.83 -23.46 23.05
N ASP A 124 -12.51 -24.76 22.92
CA ASP A 124 -11.72 -25.51 23.90
C ASP A 124 -10.43 -26.13 23.33
N LEU A 125 -9.59 -25.35 22.62
CA LEU A 125 -8.32 -25.91 22.11
C LEU A 125 -7.30 -26.21 23.21
N TYR A 126 -7.44 -25.62 24.40
CA TYR A 126 -6.47 -25.78 25.48
C TYR A 126 -6.40 -27.23 25.99
N SER A 127 -7.54 -27.92 26.06
CA SER A 127 -7.59 -29.30 26.57
C SER A 127 -6.97 -30.34 25.62
N CYS A 128 -6.66 -29.98 24.38
CA CYS A 128 -6.27 -30.89 23.30
C CYS A 128 -4.81 -30.69 22.84
N TRP A 129 -3.94 -30.12 23.66
CA TRP A 129 -2.59 -29.71 23.23
C TRP A 129 -1.65 -30.87 22.82
N TYR A 130 -2.00 -32.12 23.18
CA TYR A 130 -1.26 -33.32 22.81
C TYR A 130 -1.48 -33.75 21.34
N LEU A 131 -2.65 -33.44 20.76
CA LEU A 131 -2.97 -33.83 19.39
C LEU A 131 -2.40 -32.82 18.39
N SER A 132 -1.69 -33.32 17.36
CA SER A 132 -1.08 -32.50 16.31
C SER A 132 -2.10 -31.61 15.60
N SER A 133 -3.33 -32.10 15.39
CA SER A 133 -4.43 -31.33 14.79
C SER A 133 -4.75 -30.06 15.59
N CYS A 134 -4.88 -30.16 16.91
CA CYS A 134 -5.23 -29.03 17.77
C CYS A 134 -4.14 -27.94 17.78
N ARG A 135 -2.86 -28.32 17.61
CA ARG A 135 -1.76 -27.35 17.45
C ARG A 135 -1.88 -26.55 16.15
N ILE A 136 -2.24 -27.22 15.05
CA ILE A 136 -2.43 -26.55 13.75
C ILE A 136 -3.61 -25.58 13.81
N LEU A 137 -4.74 -25.99 14.39
CA LEU A 137 -5.90 -25.11 14.55
C LEU A 137 -5.55 -23.88 15.41
N THR A 138 -4.80 -24.08 16.49
CA THR A 138 -4.35 -22.97 17.35
C THR A 138 -3.46 -22.00 16.57
N ALA A 139 -2.53 -22.51 15.76
CA ALA A 139 -1.65 -21.70 14.91
C ALA A 139 -2.45 -20.90 13.87
N ILE A 140 -3.43 -21.53 13.21
CA ILE A 140 -4.34 -20.87 12.25
C ILE A 140 -5.07 -19.71 12.93
N THR A 141 -5.68 -19.93 14.09
CA THR A 141 -6.42 -18.89 14.82
C THR A 141 -5.50 -17.76 15.28
N ALA A 142 -4.32 -18.07 15.79
CA ALA A 142 -3.33 -17.06 16.20
C ALA A 142 -2.85 -16.22 15.00
N ILE A 143 -2.59 -16.84 13.85
CA ILE A 143 -2.19 -16.15 12.63
C ILE A 143 -3.36 -15.29 12.09
N ALA A 144 -4.61 -15.78 12.17
CA ALA A 144 -5.79 -15.01 11.79
C ALA A 144 -5.91 -13.71 12.62
N TRP A 145 -5.78 -13.79 13.95
CA TRP A 145 -5.80 -12.61 14.83
C TRP A 145 -4.62 -11.67 14.59
N SER A 146 -3.42 -12.20 14.36
CA SER A 146 -2.27 -11.35 14.05
C SER A 146 -2.40 -10.64 12.70
N GLY A 147 -2.92 -11.31 11.66
CA GLY A 147 -3.23 -10.68 10.37
C GLY A 147 -4.29 -9.60 10.49
N PHE A 148 -5.34 -9.82 11.29
CA PHE A 148 -6.32 -8.79 11.63
C PHE A 148 -5.67 -7.57 12.31
N GLY A 149 -4.78 -7.79 13.28
CA GLY A 149 -4.03 -6.72 13.95
C GLY A 149 -3.17 -5.91 12.98
N VAL A 150 -2.45 -6.58 12.06
CA VAL A 150 -1.62 -5.92 11.05
C VAL A 150 -2.47 -5.11 10.06
N ILE A 151 -3.60 -5.62 9.60
CA ILE A 151 -4.52 -4.87 8.73
C ILE A 151 -5.10 -3.66 9.46
N THR A 152 -5.46 -3.81 10.74
CA THR A 152 -5.94 -2.71 11.58
C THR A 152 -4.89 -1.60 11.68
N ALA A 153 -3.62 -1.96 11.92
CA ALA A 153 -2.51 -1.02 11.94
C ALA A 153 -2.32 -0.31 10.59
N LEU A 154 -2.41 -1.04 9.47
CA LEU A 154 -2.37 -0.45 8.12
C LEU A 154 -3.52 0.52 7.88
N LEU A 155 -4.75 0.16 8.27
CA LEU A 155 -5.94 0.97 8.08
C LEU A 155 -5.83 2.28 8.87
N ILE A 156 -5.41 2.22 10.14
CA ILE A 156 -5.18 3.40 10.98
C ILE A 156 -4.06 4.26 10.41
N ALA A 157 -2.91 3.67 10.06
CA ALA A 157 -1.78 4.40 9.51
C ALA A 157 -2.17 5.13 8.21
N SER A 158 -2.90 4.46 7.32
CA SER A 158 -3.45 5.08 6.13
C SER A 158 -4.41 6.21 6.52
N ALA A 159 -5.42 5.98 7.35
CA ALA A 159 -6.42 6.99 7.72
C ALA A 159 -5.79 8.27 8.31
N VAL A 160 -4.78 8.13 9.19
CA VAL A 160 -4.04 9.26 9.77
C VAL A 160 -3.31 10.05 8.68
N LEU A 161 -2.62 9.38 7.76
CA LEU A 161 -1.93 10.03 6.64
C LEU A 161 -2.90 10.75 5.70
N GLY A 162 -4.08 10.16 5.45
CA GLY A 162 -5.14 10.78 4.66
C GLY A 162 -5.67 12.06 5.31
N ARG A 163 -5.86 12.06 6.63
CA ARG A 163 -6.32 13.23 7.39
C ARG A 163 -5.27 14.34 7.42
N MET A 164 -4.01 14.01 7.69
CA MET A 164 -2.92 14.99 7.76
C MET A 164 -2.65 15.69 6.42
N LYS A 165 -2.86 14.99 5.29
CA LYS A 165 -2.58 15.53 3.94
C LYS A 165 -3.76 16.31 3.31
N GLY A 166 -4.82 16.57 4.05
CA GLY A 166 -5.88 17.50 3.63
C GLY A 166 -6.79 16.98 2.50
N GLY A 167 -6.95 15.66 2.34
CA GLY A 167 -8.01 15.08 1.51
C GLY A 167 -7.66 13.74 0.86
N PHE A 168 -8.60 12.79 0.94
CA PHE A 168 -8.52 11.42 0.39
C PHE A 168 -8.34 11.36 -1.14
N GLY A 169 -8.54 12.47 -1.85
CA GLY A 169 -8.42 12.55 -3.30
C GLY A 169 -7.00 12.87 -3.82
N ARG A 170 -6.03 13.19 -2.95
CA ARG A 170 -4.68 13.57 -3.39
C ARG A 170 -3.77 12.35 -3.63
N PRO A 171 -2.89 12.38 -4.64
CA PRO A 171 -1.96 11.29 -4.91
C PRO A 171 -0.94 11.13 -3.78
N MET A 172 -0.63 9.88 -3.46
CA MET A 172 0.12 9.50 -2.25
C MET A 172 1.57 10.00 -2.21
N HIS A 173 2.13 10.27 -3.39
CA HIS A 173 3.52 10.65 -3.62
C HIS A 173 3.71 12.13 -3.95
N ALA A 174 2.70 12.99 -3.76
CA ALA A 174 2.90 14.42 -3.93
C ALA A 174 4.06 14.88 -3.04
N GLN A 175 5.23 15.11 -3.63
CA GLN A 175 6.33 15.82 -3.01
C GLN A 175 5.79 17.23 -2.78
N TYR A 176 5.34 17.51 -1.57
CA TYR A 176 5.10 18.87 -1.14
C TYR A 176 6.49 19.49 -0.99
N SER A 177 6.97 20.13 -2.06
CA SER A 177 8.16 20.96 -1.95
C SER A 177 7.88 22.01 -0.88
N THR A 178 8.52 21.87 0.28
CA THR A 178 8.36 22.80 1.41
C THR A 178 8.84 24.21 1.06
N HIS A 179 9.51 24.38 -0.08
CA HIS A 179 9.85 25.68 -0.62
C HIS A 179 8.72 26.12 -1.54
N GLY A 180 7.95 27.09 -1.07
CA GLY A 180 6.92 27.79 -1.82
C GLY A 180 7.53 28.55 -3.01
N ALA A 181 8.00 27.84 -4.02
CA ALA A 181 7.96 28.38 -5.36
C ALA A 181 6.47 28.60 -5.65
N PRO A 182 6.02 29.85 -5.86
CA PRO A 182 4.69 30.11 -6.35
C PRO A 182 4.48 29.19 -7.56
N TYR A 183 3.32 28.56 -7.63
CA TYR A 183 2.89 27.88 -8.84
C TYR A 183 2.72 28.97 -9.91
N GLU A 184 3.82 29.47 -10.46
CA GLU A 184 3.84 30.33 -11.63
C GLU A 184 3.43 29.40 -12.75
N GLY A 185 2.11 29.33 -12.94
CA GLY A 185 1.47 28.45 -13.90
C GLY A 185 2.25 28.56 -15.20
N ALA A 186 2.54 27.40 -15.78
CA ALA A 186 3.14 27.27 -17.09
C ALA A 186 2.32 28.11 -18.08
N ARG A 187 2.70 29.38 -18.17
CA ARG A 187 2.28 30.32 -19.19
C ARG A 187 3.00 29.79 -20.40
N THR A 188 2.28 28.96 -21.14
CA THR A 188 2.60 28.50 -22.47
C THR A 188 3.33 29.61 -23.21
N THR A 189 4.66 29.50 -23.29
CA THR A 189 5.51 30.29 -24.16
C THR A 189 5.29 29.79 -25.60
N ASN A 190 4.04 29.87 -26.05
CA ASN A 190 3.69 29.84 -27.47
C ASN A 190 3.90 31.22 -28.12
N THR A 191 4.32 32.23 -27.35
CA THR A 191 4.66 33.57 -27.85
C THR A 191 6.06 33.69 -28.43
N ALA A 192 6.98 32.74 -28.21
CA ALA A 192 8.30 32.80 -28.82
C ALA A 192 8.30 32.42 -30.31
N LYS A 193 7.29 31.71 -30.81
CA LYS A 193 7.23 31.26 -32.21
C LYS A 193 6.57 32.25 -33.18
N HIS A 194 6.00 33.35 -32.66
CA HIS A 194 5.39 34.40 -33.50
C HIS A 194 6.28 35.64 -33.69
N ALA A 195 7.48 35.68 -33.10
CA ALA A 195 8.40 36.81 -33.26
C ALA A 195 9.40 36.68 -34.42
N GLU A 196 9.51 35.51 -35.08
CA GLU A 196 10.44 35.30 -36.22
C GLU A 196 9.75 35.29 -37.61
N ALA A 197 8.47 35.65 -37.70
CA ALA A 197 7.71 35.52 -38.96
C ALA A 197 7.50 36.85 -39.73
N GLY A 198 8.32 37.88 -39.53
CA GLY A 198 8.09 39.16 -40.19
C GLY A 198 9.29 40.08 -40.31
N GLU A 199 10.20 39.79 -41.24
CA GLU A 199 11.05 40.83 -41.84
C GLU A 199 11.07 40.66 -43.38
N PRO A 200 10.28 41.46 -44.13
CA PRO A 200 10.32 41.45 -45.58
C PRO A 200 11.56 42.18 -46.11
N HIS A 201 12.43 41.43 -46.76
CA HIS A 201 13.60 41.90 -47.49
C HIS A 201 13.19 42.81 -48.66
N VAL A 202 13.27 44.13 -48.47
CA VAL A 202 13.04 45.12 -49.53
C VAL A 202 14.25 45.18 -50.46
N ARG A 203 13.94 44.96 -51.74
CA ARG A 203 14.79 45.00 -52.92
C ARG A 203 15.21 46.45 -53.20
N ALA A 204 16.51 46.74 -53.29
CA ALA A 204 17.01 47.96 -53.92
C ALA A 204 17.65 47.61 -55.26
N GLN A 205 17.01 48.07 -56.33
CA GLN A 205 17.58 48.14 -57.68
C GLN A 205 18.47 49.38 -57.76
N VAL A 206 19.71 49.21 -58.25
CA VAL A 206 20.42 50.17 -59.12
C VAL A 206 21.27 49.36 -60.08
#